data_AF-A0A2S4HL87-F1
#
_entry.id   AF-A0A2S4HL87-F1
#
_cell.length_a   1.000
_cell.length_b   1.000
_cell.length_c   1.000
_cell.angle_alpha   90.00
_cell.angle_beta   90.00
_cell.angle_gamma   90.00
#
_symmetry.space_group_name_H-M   'P 1'
#
loop_
_entity.id
_entity.type
_entity.pdbx_description
1 polymer ?
#
loop_
_entity_poly.entity_id
_entity_poly.type
_entity_poly.pdbx_seq_one_letter_code
_entity_poly.pdbx_strand_id
1 'polypeptide(L)'
;MSVKLLDNKAFYGYRVRRTVAGKLYQEYFSLKTGGARLEGKQKNDVEKEALARDAVLEAEQQRYLDETKEDRCFKSDGTVRGISYLLKTEKSGNLTPIFQVGVASKVENKTVCTSFSLNAHGSDDAWNRAVEAYAKHKSIRKNTKLYQRLLKAMPKVS
;
A
#
# COMPACT_ATOMS: atom_id res chain seq x y z
N MET A 1 -6.83 6.66 -12.63
CA MET A 1 -7.77 6.13 -13.63
C MET A 1 -7.08 5.04 -14.44
N SER A 2 -7.67 3.84 -14.52
CA SER A 2 -7.07 2.69 -15.21
C SER A 2 -7.60 2.45 -16.63
N VAL A 3 -8.66 3.17 -16.98
CA VAL A 3 -9.31 3.13 -18.30
C VAL A 3 -8.44 3.84 -19.34
N LYS A 4 -8.21 3.18 -20.47
CA LYS A 4 -7.48 3.74 -21.62
C LYS A 4 -8.24 3.49 -22.91
N LEU A 5 -8.49 4.55 -23.68
CA LEU A 5 -8.93 4.40 -25.08
C LEU A 5 -7.78 3.84 -25.91
N LEU A 6 -8.05 2.73 -26.58
CA LEU A 6 -7.18 2.12 -27.58
C LEU A 6 -7.76 2.43 -28.95
N ASP A 7 -6.96 3.05 -29.81
CA ASP A 7 -7.27 3.24 -31.22
C ASP A 7 -6.07 2.77 -32.03
N ASN A 8 -6.15 1.52 -32.48
CA ASN A 8 -5.16 0.95 -33.37
C ASN A 8 -5.84 -0.02 -34.37
N LYS A 9 -5.06 -0.53 -35.32
CA LYS A 9 -5.58 -1.46 -36.35
C LYS A 9 -6.22 -2.71 -35.76
N ALA A 10 -5.73 -3.21 -34.63
CA ALA A 10 -6.21 -4.43 -34.00
C ALA A 10 -7.45 -4.22 -33.13
N PHE A 11 -7.60 -3.05 -32.49
CA PHE A 11 -8.71 -2.79 -31.58
C PHE A 11 -9.02 -1.29 -31.47
N TYR A 12 -10.33 -0.98 -31.46
CA TYR A 12 -10.87 0.34 -31.17
C TYR A 12 -11.87 0.23 -30.02
N GLY A 13 -11.52 0.77 -28.86
CA GLY A 13 -12.36 0.68 -27.67
C GLY A 13 -11.64 1.03 -26.37
N TYR A 14 -12.35 0.98 -25.25
CA TYR A 14 -11.77 1.23 -23.93
C TYR A 14 -11.18 -0.06 -23.35
N ARG A 15 -10.03 0.06 -22.69
CA ARG A 15 -9.42 -1.01 -21.90
C ARG A 15 -9.38 -0.60 -20.44
N VAL A 16 -9.96 -1.41 -19.57
CA VAL A 16 -9.84 -1.30 -18.11
C VAL A 16 -8.74 -2.25 -17.66
N ARG A 17 -7.75 -1.75 -16.90
CA ARG A 17 -6.61 -2.58 -16.45
C ARG A 17 -6.24 -2.29 -15.00
N ARG A 18 -6.57 -3.19 -14.08
CA ARG A 18 -6.27 -3.04 -12.65
C ARG A 18 -5.80 -4.35 -12.04
N THR A 19 -4.92 -4.28 -11.04
CA THR A 19 -4.50 -5.45 -10.26
C THR A 19 -5.19 -5.41 -8.91
N VAL A 20 -5.99 -6.44 -8.60
CA VAL A 20 -6.76 -6.55 -7.35
C VAL A 20 -6.38 -7.88 -6.69
N ALA A 21 -5.95 -7.85 -5.43
CA ALA A 21 -5.55 -9.04 -4.67
C ALA A 21 -4.52 -9.94 -5.40
N GLY A 22 -3.61 -9.36 -6.20
CA GLY A 22 -2.63 -10.11 -6.99
C GLY A 22 -3.16 -10.68 -8.31
N LYS A 23 -4.46 -10.55 -8.59
CA LYS A 23 -5.07 -10.92 -9.88
C LYS A 23 -5.12 -9.71 -10.81
N LEU A 24 -4.66 -9.90 -12.05
CA LEU A 24 -4.74 -8.89 -13.11
C LEU A 24 -6.12 -8.96 -13.78
N TYR A 25 -6.86 -7.86 -13.73
CA TYR A 25 -8.07 -7.65 -14.51
C TYR A 25 -7.73 -6.81 -15.74
N GLN A 26 -7.98 -7.34 -16.92
CA GLN A 26 -7.78 -6.67 -18.20
C GLN A 26 -8.99 -6.90 -19.10
N GLU A 27 -9.87 -5.92 -19.13
CA GLU A 27 -11.19 -6.00 -19.80
C GLU A 27 -11.26 -4.99 -20.95
N TYR A 28 -11.91 -5.37 -22.03
CA TYR A 28 -11.99 -4.61 -23.27
C TYR A 28 -13.43 -4.33 -23.64
N PHE A 29 -13.73 -3.05 -23.89
CA PHE A 29 -15.03 -2.53 -24.23
C PHE A 29 -14.97 -1.99 -25.66
N SER A 30 -15.45 -2.79 -26.62
CA SER A 30 -15.36 -2.47 -28.05
C SER A 30 -16.20 -1.25 -28.39
N LEU A 31 -15.60 -0.31 -29.12
CA LEU A 31 -16.31 0.80 -29.77
C LEU A 31 -16.60 0.48 -31.24
N LYS A 32 -16.66 -0.80 -31.60
CA LYS A 32 -17.10 -1.28 -32.90
C LYS A 32 -18.25 -2.26 -32.75
N THR A 33 -19.30 -2.07 -33.55
CA THR A 33 -20.41 -3.00 -33.71
C THR A 33 -20.59 -3.28 -35.20
N GLY A 34 -20.54 -4.56 -35.60
CA GLY A 34 -20.65 -4.95 -37.02
C GLY A 34 -19.55 -4.36 -37.93
N GLY A 35 -18.38 -4.03 -37.38
CA GLY A 35 -17.26 -3.41 -38.11
C GLY A 35 -17.31 -1.88 -38.20
N ALA A 36 -18.47 -1.26 -37.96
CA ALA A 36 -18.63 0.19 -37.89
C ALA A 36 -18.23 0.74 -36.51
N ARG A 37 -17.68 1.96 -36.47
CA ARG A 37 -17.36 2.65 -35.21
C ARG A 37 -18.65 3.16 -34.56
N LEU A 38 -18.74 3.01 -33.24
CA LEU A 38 -19.81 3.61 -32.44
C LEU A 38 -19.59 5.12 -32.32
N GLU A 39 -20.67 5.88 -32.43
CA GLU A 39 -20.65 7.34 -32.33
C GLU A 39 -21.66 7.85 -31.30
N GLY A 40 -21.47 9.10 -30.87
CA GLY A 40 -22.39 9.82 -29.99
C GLY A 40 -22.77 9.03 -28.74
N LYS A 41 -24.07 8.75 -28.58
CA LYS A 41 -24.65 8.12 -27.39
C LYS A 41 -24.08 6.72 -27.13
N GLN A 42 -23.96 5.89 -28.17
CA GLN A 42 -23.48 4.51 -28.01
C GLN A 42 -22.03 4.47 -27.50
N LYS A 43 -21.17 5.37 -28.01
CA LYS A 43 -19.80 5.51 -27.50
C LYS A 43 -19.78 5.92 -26.03
N ASN A 44 -20.61 6.90 -25.66
CA ASN A 44 -20.68 7.39 -24.28
C ASN A 44 -21.20 6.33 -23.31
N ASP A 45 -22.13 5.48 -23.74
CA ASP A 45 -22.65 4.39 -22.91
C ASP A 45 -21.56 3.34 -22.64
N VAL A 46 -20.77 2.97 -23.65
CA VAL A 46 -19.62 2.06 -23.51
C VAL A 46 -18.52 2.68 -22.64
N GLU A 47 -18.28 3.98 -22.74
CA GLU A 47 -17.33 4.69 -21.86
C GLU A 47 -17.77 4.64 -20.40
N LYS A 48 -19.05 4.92 -20.13
CA LYS A 48 -19.62 4.84 -18.79
C LYS A 48 -19.53 3.43 -18.23
N GLU A 49 -19.76 2.41 -19.05
CA GLU A 49 -19.61 1.01 -18.65
C GLU A 49 -18.17 0.70 -18.25
N ALA A 50 -17.18 1.11 -19.04
CA ALA A 50 -15.77 0.93 -18.73
C ALA A 50 -15.36 1.67 -17.44
N LEU A 51 -15.85 2.89 -17.23
CA LEU A 51 -15.61 3.68 -16.01
C LEU A 51 -16.28 3.05 -14.79
N ALA A 52 -17.53 2.61 -14.91
CA ALA A 52 -18.24 1.90 -13.85
C ALA A 52 -17.49 0.62 -13.46
N ARG A 53 -16.95 -0.11 -14.44
CA ARG A 53 -16.13 -1.29 -14.18
C ARG A 53 -14.83 -0.97 -13.44
N ASP A 54 -14.11 0.09 -13.84
CA ASP A 54 -12.90 0.55 -13.12
C ASP A 54 -13.25 0.93 -11.67
N ALA A 55 -14.37 1.60 -11.45
CA ALA A 55 -14.82 1.99 -10.11
C ALA A 55 -15.15 0.77 -9.22
N VAL A 56 -15.77 -0.28 -9.76
CA VAL A 56 -16.00 -1.54 -9.03
C VAL A 56 -14.67 -2.19 -8.65
N LEU A 57 -13.74 -2.32 -9.61
CA LEU A 57 -12.42 -2.91 -9.35
C LEU A 57 -11.59 -2.07 -8.37
N GLU A 58 -11.74 -0.75 -8.39
CA GLU A 58 -11.13 0.16 -7.42
C GLU A 58 -11.67 -0.05 -6.01
N ALA A 59 -13.00 -0.16 -5.88
CA ALA A 59 -13.64 -0.43 -4.59
C ALA A 59 -13.20 -1.79 -4.03
N GLU A 60 -13.11 -2.83 -4.86
CA GLU A 60 -12.59 -4.15 -4.47
C GLU A 60 -11.12 -4.07 -4.05
N GLN A 61 -10.29 -3.33 -4.80
CA GLN A 61 -8.89 -3.11 -4.44
C GLN A 61 -8.77 -2.43 -3.07
N GLN A 62 -9.57 -1.39 -2.84
CA GLN A 62 -9.54 -0.65 -1.58
C GLN A 62 -10.02 -1.52 -0.41
N ARG A 63 -11.11 -2.27 -0.58
CA ARG A 63 -11.59 -3.24 0.42
C ARG A 63 -10.52 -4.26 0.77
N TYR A 64 -9.90 -4.88 -0.23
CA TYR A 64 -8.83 -5.84 0.00
C TYR A 64 -7.63 -5.21 0.74
N LEU A 65 -7.23 -3.99 0.39
CA LEU A 65 -6.14 -3.27 1.06
C LEU A 65 -6.46 -2.95 2.52
N ASP A 66 -7.73 -2.71 2.84
CA ASP A 66 -8.21 -2.39 4.17
C ASP A 66 -8.40 -3.66 5.03
N GLU A 67 -8.96 -4.73 4.47
CA GLU A 67 -9.11 -6.04 5.13
C GLU A 67 -7.75 -6.66 5.45
N THR A 68 -6.85 -6.69 4.46
CA THR A 68 -5.48 -7.22 4.65
C THR A 68 -4.54 -6.25 5.35
N LYS A 69 -5.03 -5.08 5.79
CA LYS A 69 -4.20 -4.06 6.42
C LYS A 69 -3.48 -4.59 7.65
N GLU A 70 -4.18 -5.37 8.47
CA GLU A 70 -3.61 -5.96 9.69
C GLU A 70 -2.53 -6.99 9.34
N ASP A 71 -2.86 -7.98 8.51
CA ASP A 71 -1.94 -9.05 8.13
C ASP A 71 -0.68 -8.51 7.43
N ARG A 72 -0.82 -7.44 6.65
CA ARG A 72 0.32 -6.79 5.99
C ARG A 72 1.25 -6.03 6.93
N CYS A 73 0.79 -5.70 8.14
CA CYS A 73 1.62 -5.02 9.15
C CYS A 73 2.49 -5.99 9.94
N PHE A 74 2.18 -7.28 9.94
CA PHE A 74 2.95 -8.28 10.68
C PHE A 74 3.63 -9.26 9.73
N LYS A 75 4.73 -9.84 10.20
CA LYS A 75 5.34 -11.03 9.58
C LYS A 75 4.74 -12.28 10.22
N SER A 76 5.03 -13.45 9.65
CA SER A 76 4.62 -14.74 10.18
C SER A 76 5.16 -15.05 11.59
N ASP A 77 6.29 -14.45 11.95
CA ASP A 77 6.90 -14.54 13.30
C ASP A 77 6.23 -13.62 14.35
N GLY A 78 5.23 -12.83 13.95
CA GLY A 78 4.55 -11.87 14.81
C GLY A 78 5.25 -10.51 14.95
N THR A 79 6.43 -10.32 14.36
CA THR A 79 7.14 -9.03 14.33
C THR A 79 6.51 -8.07 13.34
N VAL A 80 6.68 -6.77 13.58
CA VAL A 80 6.14 -5.73 12.68
C VAL A 80 6.93 -5.67 11.37
N ARG A 81 6.23 -5.75 10.24
CA ARG A 81 6.84 -5.63 8.92
C ARG A 81 7.24 -4.19 8.65
N GLY A 82 8.52 -3.94 8.46
CA GLY A 82 9.06 -2.59 8.24
C GLY A 82 9.55 -1.90 9.51
N ILE A 83 9.58 -2.60 10.67
CA ILE A 83 10.38 -2.19 11.82
C ILE A 83 11.37 -3.31 12.11
N SER A 84 12.65 -2.98 12.19
CA SER A 84 13.74 -3.92 12.45
C SER A 84 14.61 -3.44 13.59
N TYR A 85 15.07 -4.35 14.43
CA TYR A 85 16.11 -4.08 15.43
C TYR A 85 17.48 -4.33 14.81
N LEU A 86 18.40 -3.37 14.94
CA LEU A 86 19.74 -3.40 14.34
C LEU A 86 20.76 -2.77 15.29
N LEU A 87 22.00 -3.25 15.25
CA LEU A 87 23.15 -2.59 15.88
C LEU A 87 23.81 -1.69 14.82
N LYS A 88 23.77 -0.37 15.05
CA LYS A 88 24.38 0.60 14.15
C LYS A 88 25.74 1.01 14.68
N THR A 89 26.78 0.86 13.87
CA THR A 89 28.10 1.39 14.18
C THR A 89 28.10 2.90 13.97
N GLU A 90 28.39 3.64 15.04
CA GLU A 90 28.58 5.09 14.98
C GLU A 90 29.95 5.45 14.39
N LYS A 91 30.13 6.71 14.00
CA LYS A 91 31.45 7.20 13.50
C LYS A 91 32.56 7.05 14.55
N SER A 92 32.20 6.99 15.82
CA SER A 92 33.08 6.74 16.97
C SER A 92 33.52 5.28 17.13
N GLY A 93 32.96 4.36 16.32
CA GLY A 93 33.20 2.91 16.44
C GLY A 93 32.28 2.20 17.44
N ASN A 94 31.50 2.95 18.23
CA ASN A 94 30.55 2.36 19.18
C ASN A 94 29.36 1.72 18.46
N LEU A 95 28.92 0.56 18.94
CA LEU A 95 27.70 -0.10 18.48
C LEU A 95 26.52 0.43 19.29
N THR A 96 25.60 1.10 18.61
CA THR A 96 24.37 1.60 19.21
C THR A 96 23.18 0.77 18.74
N PRO A 97 22.44 0.11 19.64
CA PRO A 97 21.21 -0.57 19.28
C PRO A 97 20.14 0.43 18.86
N ILE A 98 19.48 0.15 17.73
CA ILE A 98 18.45 1.00 17.13
C ILE A 98 17.22 0.20 16.68
N PHE A 99 16.06 0.85 16.68
CA PHE A 99 14.91 0.44 15.88
C PHE A 99 14.89 1.23 14.57
N GLN A 100 14.97 0.53 13.45
CA GLN A 100 14.85 1.11 12.12
C GLN A 100 13.45 0.87 11.56
N VAL A 101 12.75 1.96 11.23
CA VAL A 101 11.45 1.96 10.59
C VAL A 101 11.64 2.25 9.10
N GLY A 102 11.47 1.23 8.26
CA GLY A 102 11.49 1.30 6.80
C GLY A 102 10.09 1.08 6.23
N VAL A 103 9.40 2.16 5.84
CA VAL A 103 7.99 2.11 5.45
C VAL A 103 7.73 2.86 4.15
N ALA A 104 6.99 2.24 3.23
CA ALA A 104 6.31 2.94 2.15
C ALA A 104 5.23 3.87 2.73
N SER A 105 5.54 5.16 2.80
CA SER A 105 4.73 6.20 3.44
C SER A 105 3.56 6.58 2.54
N LYS A 106 2.32 6.46 3.07
CA LYS A 106 1.14 7.02 2.40
C LYS A 106 1.12 8.55 2.44
N VAL A 107 1.80 9.15 3.43
CA VAL A 107 1.84 10.61 3.65
C VAL A 107 2.83 11.28 2.71
N GLU A 108 4.01 10.67 2.54
CA GLU A 108 5.11 11.25 1.75
C GLU A 108 5.21 10.66 0.34
N ASN A 109 4.36 9.67 0.03
CA ASN A 109 4.35 8.94 -1.24
C ASN A 109 5.73 8.39 -1.68
N LYS A 110 6.59 8.08 -0.69
CA LYS A 110 7.93 7.51 -0.87
C LYS A 110 8.27 6.56 0.27
N THR A 111 9.31 5.75 0.09
CA THR A 111 9.85 4.94 1.18
C THR A 111 10.62 5.84 2.13
N VAL A 112 10.22 5.85 3.39
CA VAL A 112 10.87 6.59 4.48
C VAL A 112 11.63 5.61 5.36
N CYS A 113 12.83 5.99 5.75
CA CYS A 113 13.66 5.26 6.70
C CYS A 113 13.97 6.16 7.89
N THR A 114 13.50 5.80 9.08
CA THR A 114 13.75 6.53 10.33
C THR A 114 14.34 5.58 11.37
N SER A 115 15.37 6.01 12.08
CA SER A 115 16.02 5.20 13.13
C SER A 115 15.86 5.84 14.50
N PHE A 116 15.53 5.03 15.51
CA PHE A 116 15.40 5.44 16.90
C PHE A 116 16.44 4.69 17.75
N SER A 117 17.28 5.43 18.48
CA SER A 117 18.33 4.85 19.32
C SER A 117 17.78 4.41 20.67
N LEU A 118 18.14 3.19 21.09
CA LEU A 118 17.82 2.70 22.42
C LEU A 118 18.68 3.38 23.49
N ASN A 119 19.93 3.75 23.19
CA ASN A 119 20.81 4.43 24.15
C ASN A 119 20.30 5.83 24.53
N ALA A 120 19.58 6.50 23.62
CA ALA A 120 19.06 7.85 23.83
C ALA A 120 17.68 7.88 24.53
N HIS A 121 16.87 6.83 24.38
CA HIS A 121 15.46 6.84 24.77
C HIS A 121 15.07 5.69 25.72
N GLY A 122 15.88 4.63 25.83
CA GLY A 122 15.47 3.37 26.44
C GLY A 122 14.68 2.49 25.47
N SER A 123 14.56 1.19 25.76
CA SER A 123 13.91 0.21 24.88
C SER A 123 12.45 0.55 24.61
N ASP A 124 11.68 0.84 25.65
CA ASP A 124 10.24 1.05 25.54
C ASP A 124 9.89 2.36 24.82
N ASP A 125 10.57 3.48 25.15
CA ASP A 125 10.32 4.76 24.47
C ASP A 125 10.79 4.73 23.01
N ALA A 126 11.95 4.10 22.73
CA ALA A 126 12.42 3.93 21.35
C ALA A 126 11.45 3.09 20.52
N TRP A 127 10.87 2.03 21.10
CA TRP A 127 9.85 1.21 20.45
C TRP A 127 8.56 1.99 20.22
N ASN A 128 8.06 2.70 21.23
CA ASN A 128 6.85 3.54 21.12
C ASN A 128 7.00 4.56 19.98
N ARG A 129 8.15 5.25 19.90
CA ARG A 129 8.44 6.21 18.81
C ARG A 129 8.50 5.54 17.44
N ALA A 130 9.09 4.35 17.35
CA ALA A 130 9.12 3.57 16.11
C ALA A 130 7.71 3.18 15.64
N VAL A 131 6.87 2.69 16.56
CA VAL A 131 5.46 2.36 16.29
C VAL A 131 4.65 3.59 15.92
N GLU A 132 4.88 4.74 16.57
CA GLU A 132 4.21 6.00 16.23
C GLU A 132 4.57 6.49 14.82
N ALA A 133 5.85 6.49 14.48
CA ALA A 133 6.31 6.85 13.13
C ALA A 133 5.70 5.91 12.09
N TYR A 134 5.73 4.59 12.35
CA TYR A 134 5.12 3.58 11.49
C TYR A 134 3.62 3.84 11.30
N ALA A 135 2.89 4.06 12.39
CA ALA A 135 1.44 4.29 12.39
C ALA A 135 1.07 5.58 11.63
N LYS A 136 1.85 6.64 11.80
CA LYS A 136 1.69 7.90 11.06
C LYS A 136 1.83 7.67 9.56
N HIS A 137 2.89 6.99 9.12
CA HIS A 137 3.14 6.73 7.70
C HIS A 137 2.15 5.74 7.07
N LYS A 138 1.55 4.84 7.85
CA LYS A 138 0.54 3.86 7.41
C LYS A 138 -0.91 4.34 7.59
N SER A 139 -1.12 5.54 8.14
CA SER A 139 -2.44 6.07 8.51
C SER A 139 -3.21 5.09 9.42
N ILE A 140 -2.54 4.62 10.48
CA ILE A 140 -3.12 3.79 11.54
C ILE A 140 -3.44 4.72 12.71
N ARG A 141 -4.69 4.72 13.18
CA ARG A 141 -5.11 5.57 14.31
C ARG A 141 -4.71 4.92 15.64
N LYS A 142 -4.31 5.74 16.62
CA LYS A 142 -3.85 5.28 17.95
C LYS A 142 -4.91 4.52 18.76
N ASN A 143 -6.19 4.79 18.49
CA ASN A 143 -7.32 4.14 19.16
C ASN A 143 -7.73 2.78 18.56
N THR A 144 -6.97 2.25 17.60
CA THR A 144 -7.30 0.97 16.95
C THR A 144 -6.68 -0.21 17.68
N LYS A 145 -7.35 -1.37 17.62
CA LYS A 145 -6.79 -2.65 18.10
C LYS A 145 -5.47 -2.98 17.41
N LEU A 146 -5.35 -2.65 16.12
CA LEU A 146 -4.12 -2.78 15.35
C LEU A 146 -2.95 -2.00 15.98
N TYR A 147 -3.16 -0.74 16.38
CA TYR A 147 -2.12 0.05 17.04
C TYR A 147 -1.67 -0.57 18.36
N GLN A 148 -2.61 -1.03 19.18
CA GLN A 148 -2.30 -1.72 20.44
C GLN A 148 -1.53 -3.03 20.20
N ARG A 149 -1.86 -3.75 19.13
CA ARG A 149 -1.13 -4.96 18.73
C ARG A 149 0.29 -4.64 18.25
N LEU A 150 0.49 -3.54 17.53
CA LEU A 150 1.82 -3.07 17.12
C LEU A 150 2.70 -2.74 18.34
N LEU A 151 2.15 -2.06 19.36
CA LEU A 151 2.89 -1.77 20.59
C LEU A 151 3.34 -3.05 21.31
N LYS A 152 2.50 -4.09 21.33
CA LYS A 152 2.82 -5.38 21.96
C LYS A 152 3.78 -6.26 21.14
N ALA A 153 3.98 -5.97 19.86
CA ALA A 153 4.80 -6.76 18.94
C ALA A 153 6.30 -6.35 18.98
N MET A 154 6.77 -5.86 20.14
CA MET A 154 8.16 -5.50 20.33
C MET A 154 9.05 -6.75 20.17
N PRO A 155 10.05 -6.72 19.28
CA PRO A 155 10.98 -7.84 19.17
C PRO A 155 11.80 -7.95 20.46
N LYS A 156 12.23 -9.17 20.81
CA LYS A 156 13.14 -9.37 21.95
C LYS A 156 14.44 -8.61 21.66
N VAL A 157 14.69 -7.60 22.48
CA VAL A 157 15.94 -6.85 22.51
C VAL A 157 16.89 -7.67 23.36
N SER A 158 17.99 -8.16 22.79
CA SER A 158 18.99 -8.97 23.50
C SER A 158 20.35 -8.33 23.44
#